data_AF-A0A7C4M6U8-F1
#
_entry.id   AF-A0A7C4M6U8-F1
#
_cell.length_a   1.000
_cell.length_b   1.000
_cell.length_c   1.000
_cell.angle_alpha   90.00
_cell.angle_beta   90.00
_cell.angle_gamma   90.00
#
_symmetry.space_group_name_H-M   'P 1'
#
loop_
_entity.id
_entity.type
_entity.pdbx_description
1 polymer ?
#
loop_
_entity_poly.entity_id
_entity_poly.type
_entity_poly.pdbx_seq_one_letter_code
_entity_poly.pdbx_strand_id
1 'polypeptide(L)'
;MIRGILNLSSDLRRLGFIKVIVFLTHPSSFTYTQQLVDKYKTIVKIYRDKEEWNVNPETGEKVAGKGIGKEELPASEDIIALNHVLLAQNLHFIRRDVNTWDTYGQILSALYTTNEGRAISLNVQMRENLFKIKGLVAHLSLGEKLVFCDSLLFSDVDGIIPLLFCFDTSKTKSELVQEYFDRVAQWFERKAKIETMASFKNLYLAESKRFKRKSSEESSIIHKEMQVEPRLNFLLDVGLLEKNDSHYSLSEIGRKLQTTFSNLEDRDFRLLLDEKVKKWSALLSSLFGSSLTEISEEEFDNILFRVLNFYKSIGLILIPYEGVFLACTALALNDLRRLRFESYEEHIKRLSKSKGLKFSATIPGRRYIHA
;
A
#
# COMPACT_ATOMS: atom_id res chain seq x y z
N MET A 1 -11.31 2.06 5.67
CA MET A 1 -11.55 0.63 5.98
C MET A 1 -11.73 -0.16 4.70
N ILE A 2 -10.86 -1.12 4.43
CA ILE A 2 -11.03 -2.05 3.30
C ILE A 2 -12.27 -2.90 3.63
N ARG A 3 -13.37 -2.66 2.89
CA ARG A 3 -14.66 -3.34 3.09
C ARG A 3 -14.79 -4.47 2.06
N GLY A 4 -14.93 -5.72 2.51
CA GLY A 4 -15.49 -6.81 1.70
C GLY A 4 -14.53 -7.90 1.23
N ILE A 5 -15.14 -8.96 0.67
CA ILE A 5 -14.56 -10.24 0.24
C ILE A 5 -13.50 -9.99 -0.83
N LEU A 6 -12.25 -9.86 -0.40
CA LEU A 6 -11.10 -9.90 -1.29
C LEU A 6 -10.72 -11.38 -1.51
N ASN A 7 -11.61 -12.13 -2.17
CA ASN A 7 -11.31 -13.41 -2.83
C ASN A 7 -10.51 -13.11 -4.10
N LEU A 8 -9.35 -12.49 -3.89
CA LEU A 8 -8.35 -12.21 -4.90
C LEU A 8 -7.70 -13.56 -5.18
N SER A 9 -7.77 -14.04 -6.42
CA SER A 9 -7.29 -15.37 -6.78
C SER A 9 -5.89 -15.61 -6.22
N SER A 10 -5.68 -16.75 -5.57
CA SER A 10 -4.36 -17.20 -5.10
C SER A 10 -3.27 -17.05 -6.17
N ASP A 11 -3.67 -17.18 -7.43
CA ASP A 11 -2.80 -17.22 -8.60
C ASP A 11 -2.28 -15.83 -9.01
N LEU A 12 -2.91 -14.76 -8.49
CA LEU A 12 -2.49 -13.36 -8.68
C LEU A 12 -2.39 -12.69 -7.31
N ARG A 13 -1.17 -12.54 -6.78
CA ARG A 13 -0.96 -11.84 -5.50
C ARG A 13 -1.67 -10.47 -5.45
N ARG A 14 -2.15 -10.10 -4.27
CA ARG A 14 -3.13 -9.01 -4.12
C ARG A 14 -2.57 -7.65 -4.51
N LEU A 15 -1.33 -7.41 -4.12
CA LEU A 15 -0.69 -6.12 -4.36
C LEU A 15 -0.17 -5.96 -5.78
N GLY A 16 0.25 -7.04 -6.40
CA GLY A 16 0.81 -6.93 -7.73
C GLY A 16 -0.23 -6.62 -8.81
N PHE A 17 -1.50 -7.04 -8.69
CA PHE A 17 -2.51 -6.59 -9.67
C PHE A 17 -2.77 -5.09 -9.56
N ILE A 18 -2.61 -4.49 -8.37
CA ILE A 18 -2.74 -3.04 -8.21
C ILE A 18 -1.66 -2.37 -9.05
N LYS A 19 -0.43 -2.89 -9.07
CA LYS A 19 0.62 -2.41 -9.97
C LYS A 19 0.21 -2.50 -11.45
N VAL A 20 -0.40 -3.61 -11.85
CA VAL A 20 -0.91 -3.81 -13.23
C VAL A 20 -1.91 -2.73 -13.57
N ILE A 21 -2.88 -2.50 -12.69
CA ILE A 21 -3.91 -1.49 -12.85
C ILE A 21 -3.29 -0.09 -12.92
N VAL A 22 -2.28 0.21 -12.11
CA VAL A 22 -1.50 1.45 -12.20
C VAL A 22 -0.85 1.57 -13.59
N PHE A 23 -0.15 0.55 -14.09
CA PHE A 23 0.46 0.63 -15.43
C PHE A 23 -0.53 0.64 -16.61
N LEU A 24 -1.77 0.23 -16.39
CA LEU A 24 -2.87 0.32 -17.35
C LEU A 24 -3.50 1.71 -17.41
N THR A 25 -3.23 2.56 -16.43
CA THR A 25 -3.75 3.92 -16.32
C THR A 25 -2.66 4.94 -16.59
N HIS A 26 -3.06 6.17 -16.96
CA HIS A 26 -2.14 7.26 -17.24
C HIS A 26 -2.62 8.56 -16.60
N PRO A 27 -1.72 9.40 -16.08
CA PRO A 27 -2.06 10.66 -15.40
C PRO A 27 -2.72 11.67 -16.35
N SER A 28 -2.39 11.63 -17.64
CA SER A 28 -2.93 12.52 -18.68
C SER A 28 -4.16 11.97 -19.42
N SER A 29 -4.58 10.73 -19.14
CA SER A 29 -5.72 10.09 -19.81
C SER A 29 -6.75 9.63 -18.78
N PHE A 30 -7.95 10.18 -18.89
CA PHE A 30 -9.09 9.65 -18.15
C PHE A 30 -9.57 8.35 -18.81
N THR A 31 -9.64 7.27 -18.03
CA THR A 31 -10.17 5.98 -18.48
C THR A 31 -11.43 5.66 -17.69
N TYR A 32 -12.51 5.29 -18.38
CA TYR A 32 -13.75 4.84 -17.73
C TYR A 32 -13.55 3.47 -17.08
N THR A 33 -14.25 3.19 -15.97
CA THR A 33 -14.07 1.97 -15.18
C THR A 33 -14.23 0.71 -16.03
N GLN A 34 -15.27 0.65 -16.87
CA GLN A 34 -15.49 -0.50 -17.75
C GLN A 34 -14.32 -0.73 -18.71
N GLN A 35 -13.83 0.33 -19.35
CA GLN A 35 -12.69 0.25 -20.26
C GLN A 35 -11.42 -0.23 -19.54
N LEU A 36 -11.17 0.22 -18.31
CA LEU A 36 -10.02 -0.23 -17.52
C LEU A 36 -10.17 -1.71 -17.12
N VAL A 37 -11.36 -2.12 -16.71
CA VAL A 37 -11.69 -3.51 -16.40
C VAL A 37 -11.44 -4.41 -17.61
N ASP A 38 -11.89 -4.01 -18.79
CA ASP A 38 -11.70 -4.78 -20.03
C ASP A 38 -10.21 -4.89 -20.42
N LYS A 39 -9.45 -3.80 -20.27
CA LYS A 39 -7.98 -3.81 -20.45
C LYS A 39 -7.31 -4.77 -19.47
N TYR A 40 -7.69 -4.73 -18.20
CA TYR A 40 -7.13 -5.60 -17.17
C TYR A 40 -7.40 -7.07 -17.46
N LYS A 41 -8.65 -7.44 -17.76
CA LYS A 41 -9.02 -8.81 -18.14
C LYS A 41 -8.20 -9.31 -19.32
N THR A 42 -8.00 -8.46 -20.33
CA THR A 42 -7.21 -8.77 -21.52
C THR A 42 -5.75 -9.06 -21.14
N ILE A 43 -5.10 -8.18 -20.37
CA ILE A 43 -3.71 -8.37 -19.93
C ILE A 43 -3.58 -9.66 -19.11
N VAL A 44 -4.42 -9.86 -18.09
CA VAL A 44 -4.34 -11.06 -17.24
C VAL A 44 -4.47 -12.33 -18.06
N LYS A 45 -5.43 -12.39 -19.00
CA LYS A 45 -5.62 -13.55 -19.87
C LYS A 45 -4.37 -13.82 -20.72
N ILE A 46 -3.83 -12.80 -21.37
CA ILE A 46 -2.65 -12.93 -22.24
C ILE A 46 -1.46 -13.51 -21.45
N TYR A 47 -1.16 -12.95 -20.29
CA TYR A 47 -0.01 -13.39 -19.50
C TYR A 47 -0.24 -14.73 -18.81
N ARG A 48 -1.45 -15.00 -18.29
CA ARG A 48 -1.79 -16.31 -17.72
C ARG A 48 -1.54 -17.43 -18.72
N ASP A 49 -2.01 -17.23 -19.96
CA ASP A 49 -1.92 -18.26 -20.99
C ASP A 49 -0.50 -18.38 -21.55
N LYS A 50 0.23 -17.26 -21.65
CA LYS A 50 1.61 -17.23 -22.18
C LYS A 50 2.65 -17.75 -21.19
N GLU A 51 2.53 -17.37 -19.93
CA GLU A 51 3.51 -17.68 -18.88
C GLU A 51 3.12 -18.94 -18.09
N GLU A 52 2.18 -19.74 -18.63
CA GLU A 52 1.74 -21.03 -18.08
C GLU A 52 1.31 -20.98 -16.60
N TRP A 53 0.74 -19.86 -16.15
CA TRP A 53 0.25 -19.72 -14.78
C TRP A 53 -0.91 -20.64 -14.44
N ASN A 54 -1.57 -21.14 -15.48
CA ASN A 54 -2.57 -22.17 -15.37
C ASN A 54 -1.96 -23.58 -15.37
N VAL A 55 -0.66 -23.72 -15.14
CA VAL A 55 0.03 -25.00 -14.96
C VAL A 55 0.48 -25.06 -13.51
N ASN A 56 0.02 -26.08 -12.79
CA ASN A 56 0.49 -26.31 -11.43
C ASN A 56 2.00 -26.65 -11.48
N PRO A 57 2.87 -25.90 -10.79
CA PRO A 57 4.32 -26.11 -10.86
C PRO A 57 4.76 -27.46 -10.25
N GLU A 58 3.96 -28.05 -9.36
CA GLU A 58 4.27 -29.31 -8.69
C GLU A 58 3.81 -30.53 -9.51
N THR A 59 2.67 -30.42 -10.20
CA THR A 59 2.08 -31.56 -10.92
C THR A 59 2.22 -31.48 -12.44
N GLY A 60 2.58 -30.30 -12.98
CA GLY A 60 2.64 -30.05 -14.43
C GLY A 60 1.27 -30.07 -15.10
N GLU A 61 0.19 -30.24 -14.33
CA GLU A 61 -1.16 -30.30 -14.87
C GLU A 61 -1.66 -28.90 -15.21
N LYS A 62 -2.25 -28.79 -16.40
CA LYS A 62 -2.94 -27.59 -16.81
C LYS A 62 -4.25 -27.47 -16.03
N VAL A 63 -4.26 -26.63 -15.00
CA VAL A 63 -5.46 -26.21 -14.25
C VAL A 63 -6.35 -25.22 -15.05
N ALA A 64 -6.10 -25.06 -16.36
CA ALA A 64 -6.90 -24.22 -17.23
C ALA A 64 -8.36 -24.69 -17.30
N GLY A 65 -9.28 -23.76 -17.01
CA GLY A 65 -10.72 -24.03 -17.01
C GLY A 65 -11.38 -23.62 -15.70
N LYS A 66 -10.62 -23.60 -14.60
CA LYS A 66 -11.01 -22.90 -13.38
C LYS A 66 -10.57 -21.45 -13.53
N GLY A 67 -11.41 -20.67 -14.22
CA GLY A 67 -11.35 -19.22 -14.05
C GLY A 67 -11.44 -18.89 -12.56
N ILE A 68 -11.03 -17.67 -12.21
CA ILE A 68 -11.32 -17.14 -10.87
C ILE A 68 -12.83 -17.32 -10.64
N GLY A 69 -13.17 -18.25 -9.75
CA GLY A 69 -14.54 -18.73 -9.55
C GLY A 69 -15.12 -19.49 -10.74
N LYS A 70 -15.07 -20.83 -10.73
CA LYS A 70 -16.13 -21.65 -11.33
C LYS A 70 -16.25 -22.99 -10.60
N GLU A 71 -17.49 -23.41 -10.36
CA GLU A 71 -18.16 -24.21 -11.39
C GLU A 71 -19.39 -23.43 -11.93
N GLU A 72 -19.54 -23.44 -13.26
CA GLU A 72 -20.71 -23.04 -14.07
C GLU A 72 -21.12 -21.57 -14.35
N LEU A 73 -20.55 -20.50 -13.79
CA LEU A 73 -21.04 -19.15 -14.17
C LEU A 73 -20.40 -18.59 -15.46
N PRO A 74 -21.16 -18.00 -16.41
CA PRO A 74 -20.59 -17.35 -17.60
C PRO A 74 -19.70 -16.17 -17.21
N ALA A 75 -18.61 -15.94 -17.95
CA ALA A 75 -17.64 -14.86 -17.71
C ALA A 75 -18.21 -13.42 -17.82
N SER A 76 -19.52 -13.29 -18.06
CA SER A 76 -20.25 -12.02 -18.12
C SER A 76 -20.44 -11.36 -16.74
N GLU A 77 -20.29 -12.10 -15.64
CA GLU A 77 -20.38 -11.59 -14.26
C GLU A 77 -19.02 -11.48 -13.54
N ASP A 78 -17.92 -11.31 -14.29
CA ASP A 78 -16.56 -11.23 -13.73
C ASP A 78 -16.35 -9.90 -12.95
N ILE A 79 -16.80 -9.94 -11.68
CA ILE A 79 -16.68 -8.91 -10.64
C ILE A 79 -15.23 -8.85 -10.11
N ILE A 80 -14.36 -9.81 -10.41
CA ILE A 80 -12.99 -9.84 -9.85
C ILE A 80 -12.16 -8.66 -10.35
N ALA A 81 -12.16 -8.44 -11.66
CA ALA A 81 -11.49 -7.27 -12.23
C ALA A 81 -12.04 -5.96 -11.66
N LEU A 82 -13.35 -5.89 -11.43
CA LEU A 82 -13.98 -4.74 -10.77
C LEU A 82 -13.50 -4.60 -9.32
N ASN A 83 -13.45 -5.68 -8.54
CA ASN A 83 -12.93 -5.70 -7.18
C ASN A 83 -11.46 -5.29 -7.12
N HIS A 84 -10.65 -5.67 -8.11
CA HIS A 84 -9.26 -5.27 -8.21
C HIS A 84 -9.14 -3.76 -8.44
N VAL A 85 -9.97 -3.20 -9.33
CA VAL A 85 -10.04 -1.74 -9.56
C VAL A 85 -10.52 -1.03 -8.29
N LEU A 86 -11.59 -1.50 -7.66
CA LEU A 86 -12.11 -0.94 -6.41
C LEU A 86 -11.07 -0.98 -5.29
N LEU A 87 -10.28 -2.05 -5.20
CA LEU A 87 -9.20 -2.15 -4.23
C LEU A 87 -8.08 -1.15 -4.52
N ALA A 88 -7.62 -1.06 -5.78
CA ALA A 88 -6.63 -0.07 -6.19
C ALA A 88 -7.12 1.37 -5.92
N GLN A 89 -8.41 1.63 -6.08
CA GLN A 89 -9.04 2.90 -5.75
C GLN A 89 -9.13 3.14 -4.24
N ASN A 90 -9.49 2.12 -3.46
CA ASN A 90 -9.56 2.23 -1.99
C ASN A 90 -8.20 2.43 -1.34
N LEU A 91 -7.14 1.95 -2.00
CA LEU A 91 -5.74 2.12 -1.61
C LEU A 91 -5.11 3.37 -2.22
N HIS A 92 -5.88 4.24 -2.88
CA HIS A 92 -5.40 5.51 -3.41
C HIS A 92 -4.26 5.37 -4.43
N PHE A 93 -4.26 4.27 -5.19
CA PHE A 93 -3.40 4.11 -6.37
C PHE A 93 -4.06 4.68 -7.63
N ILE A 94 -5.39 4.55 -7.73
CA ILE A 94 -6.20 5.08 -8.84
C ILE A 94 -7.30 5.96 -8.26
N ARG A 95 -7.70 7.05 -8.93
CA ARG A 95 -8.82 7.87 -8.46
C ARG A 95 -10.16 7.17 -8.72
N ARG A 96 -11.15 7.40 -7.85
CA ARG A 96 -12.48 6.76 -7.91
C ARG A 96 -13.33 7.26 -9.08
N ASP A 97 -13.39 8.57 -9.27
CA ASP A 97 -14.29 9.20 -10.23
C ASP A 97 -13.76 9.18 -11.66
N VAL A 98 -12.43 9.04 -11.79
CA VAL A 98 -11.72 8.96 -13.07
C VAL A 98 -10.56 8.00 -12.89
N ASN A 99 -10.47 6.92 -13.68
CA ASN A 99 -9.40 5.94 -13.45
C ASN A 99 -8.06 6.40 -14.04
N THR A 100 -7.45 7.33 -13.33
CA THR A 100 -6.11 7.87 -13.51
C THR A 100 -5.34 7.72 -12.19
N TRP A 101 -4.03 7.96 -12.19
CA TRP A 101 -3.23 7.80 -10.98
C TRP A 101 -3.67 8.76 -9.88
N ASP A 102 -3.87 8.19 -8.69
CA ASP A 102 -3.89 8.92 -7.43
C ASP A 102 -2.48 8.89 -6.80
N THR A 103 -2.32 9.47 -5.62
CA THR A 103 -1.04 9.74 -4.95
C THR A 103 -0.12 8.53 -4.92
N TYR A 104 -0.59 7.36 -4.47
CA TYR A 104 0.26 6.17 -4.40
C TYR A 104 0.52 5.54 -5.77
N GLY A 105 -0.36 5.77 -6.77
CA GLY A 105 -0.13 5.35 -8.15
C GLY A 105 0.96 6.16 -8.83
N GLN A 106 1.02 7.46 -8.54
CA GLN A 106 2.10 8.34 -8.99
C GLN A 106 3.43 7.95 -8.32
N ILE A 107 3.42 7.76 -7.01
CA ILE A 107 4.62 7.31 -6.25
C ILE A 107 5.11 5.98 -6.79
N LEU A 108 4.23 4.97 -6.90
CA LEU A 108 4.58 3.66 -7.45
C LEU A 108 5.16 3.79 -8.85
N SER A 109 4.54 4.59 -9.73
CA SER A 109 5.02 4.80 -11.09
C SER A 109 6.38 5.50 -11.15
N ALA A 110 6.71 6.36 -10.19
CA ALA A 110 8.01 7.02 -10.10
C ALA A 110 9.18 6.03 -9.89
N LEU A 111 8.92 4.88 -9.25
CA LEU A 111 9.90 3.80 -9.10
C LEU A 111 10.28 3.18 -10.46
N TYR A 112 9.41 3.31 -11.46
CA TYR A 112 9.54 2.72 -12.78
C TYR A 112 9.88 3.77 -13.83
N THR A 113 11.03 4.41 -13.62
CA THR A 113 11.56 5.47 -14.48
C THR A 113 12.96 5.13 -14.97
N THR A 114 13.41 5.71 -16.08
CA THR A 114 14.83 5.70 -16.44
C THR A 114 15.63 6.53 -15.43
N ASN A 115 16.97 6.47 -15.48
CA ASN A 115 17.83 7.31 -14.63
C ASN A 115 17.58 8.82 -14.82
N GLU A 116 17.11 9.23 -15.99
CA GLU A 116 16.73 10.62 -16.27
C GLU A 116 15.34 11.01 -15.72
N GLY A 117 14.59 10.05 -15.15
CA GLY A 117 13.22 10.27 -14.67
C GLY A 117 12.14 10.10 -15.73
N ARG A 118 12.44 9.53 -16.91
CA ARG A 118 11.41 9.27 -17.93
C ARG A 118 10.56 8.07 -17.52
N ALA A 119 9.25 8.23 -17.49
CA ALA A 119 8.32 7.19 -17.08
C ALA A 119 8.37 5.97 -18.02
N ILE A 120 8.78 4.82 -17.49
CA ILE A 120 8.82 3.57 -18.24
C ILE A 120 7.40 3.06 -18.50
N SER A 121 6.47 3.31 -17.57
CA SER A 121 5.05 2.95 -17.71
C SER A 121 4.35 3.62 -18.89
N LEU A 122 4.92 4.69 -19.47
CA LEU A 122 4.41 5.35 -20.67
C LEU A 122 4.95 4.72 -21.97
N ASN A 123 6.03 3.93 -21.91
CA ASN A 123 6.59 3.24 -23.06
C ASN A 123 6.03 1.81 -23.13
N VAL A 124 5.31 1.49 -24.21
CA VAL A 124 4.61 0.20 -24.35
C VAL A 124 5.58 -0.99 -24.30
N GLN A 125 6.70 -0.94 -25.05
CA GLN A 125 7.67 -2.04 -25.07
C GLN A 125 8.35 -2.22 -23.72
N MET A 126 8.78 -1.14 -23.07
CA MET A 126 9.42 -1.25 -21.77
C MET A 126 8.43 -1.66 -20.67
N ARG A 127 7.18 -1.22 -20.73
CA ARG A 127 6.09 -1.67 -19.85
C ARG A 127 5.85 -3.17 -19.99
N GLU A 128 5.80 -3.68 -21.21
CA GLU A 128 5.71 -5.12 -21.46
C GLU A 128 6.92 -5.88 -20.91
N ASN A 129 8.13 -5.35 -21.08
CA ASN A 129 9.33 -5.98 -20.52
C ASN A 129 9.32 -5.96 -18.99
N LEU A 130 8.87 -4.88 -18.34
CA LEU A 130 8.71 -4.82 -16.89
C LEU A 130 7.68 -5.85 -16.39
N PHE A 131 6.55 -5.98 -17.07
CA PHE A 131 5.55 -6.99 -16.75
C PHE A 131 6.08 -8.42 -16.89
N LYS A 132 6.92 -8.68 -17.88
CA LYS A 132 7.60 -9.98 -18.04
C LYS A 132 8.63 -10.23 -16.93
N ILE A 133 9.54 -9.29 -16.69
CA ILE A 133 10.68 -9.45 -15.78
C ILE A 133 10.25 -9.57 -14.32
N LYS A 134 9.27 -8.77 -13.89
CA LYS A 134 8.81 -8.78 -12.49
C LYS A 134 7.79 -9.88 -12.21
N GLY A 135 7.42 -10.64 -13.25
CA GLY A 135 6.15 -11.32 -13.34
C GLY A 135 5.03 -10.29 -13.23
N LEU A 136 3.89 -10.51 -13.87
CA LEU A 136 2.69 -9.93 -13.31
C LEU A 136 2.61 -10.51 -11.89
N VAL A 137 2.95 -9.72 -10.88
CA VAL A 137 2.32 -9.69 -9.56
C VAL A 137 3.03 -10.34 -8.35
N ALA A 138 4.01 -11.23 -8.46
CA ALA A 138 4.45 -11.99 -7.26
C ALA A 138 5.43 -11.25 -6.33
N HIS A 139 6.49 -10.63 -6.84
CA HIS A 139 7.54 -10.09 -5.99
C HIS A 139 7.42 -8.57 -5.81
N LEU A 140 7.33 -8.12 -4.55
CA LEU A 140 7.45 -6.71 -4.19
C LEU A 140 8.89 -6.42 -3.78
N SER A 141 9.55 -5.46 -4.44
CA SER A 141 10.81 -4.92 -3.94
C SER A 141 10.60 -4.19 -2.61
N LEU A 142 11.68 -3.91 -1.89
CA LEU A 142 11.60 -3.29 -0.56
C LEU A 142 10.90 -1.92 -0.61
N GLY A 143 11.21 -1.11 -1.63
CA GLY A 143 10.53 0.17 -1.86
C GLY A 143 9.03 0.01 -2.17
N GLU A 144 8.64 -1.03 -2.90
CA GLU A 144 7.23 -1.28 -3.17
C GLU A 144 6.47 -1.74 -1.93
N LYS A 145 7.10 -2.61 -1.11
CA LYS A 145 6.54 -3.01 0.18
C LYS A 145 6.27 -1.80 1.07
N LEU A 146 7.21 -0.84 1.12
CA LEU A 146 7.02 0.43 1.82
C LEU A 146 5.81 1.21 1.29
N VAL A 147 5.72 1.43 -0.03
CA VAL A 147 4.62 2.20 -0.66
C VAL A 147 3.27 1.56 -0.39
N PHE A 148 3.16 0.23 -0.53
CA PHE A 148 1.94 -0.50 -0.25
C PHE A 148 1.59 -0.53 1.24
N CYS A 149 2.59 -0.63 2.12
CA CYS A 149 2.38 -0.56 3.56
C CYS A 149 1.86 0.83 3.99
N ASP A 150 2.43 1.90 3.45
CA ASP A 150 2.00 3.28 3.72
C ASP A 150 0.55 3.50 3.26
N SER A 151 0.24 3.08 2.02
CA SER A 151 -1.12 3.11 1.47
C SER A 151 -2.12 2.29 2.31
N LEU A 152 -1.71 1.12 2.79
CA LEU A 152 -2.54 0.25 3.61
C LEU A 152 -2.86 0.89 4.97
N LEU A 153 -1.87 1.50 5.63
CA LEU A 153 -2.10 2.24 6.87
C LEU A 153 -2.97 3.47 6.61
N PHE A 154 -2.72 4.24 5.56
CA PHE A 154 -3.56 5.39 5.21
C PHE A 154 -5.04 4.98 5.03
N SER A 155 -5.27 3.85 4.36
CA SER A 155 -6.63 3.41 4.02
C SER A 155 -7.34 2.64 5.14
N ASP A 156 -6.59 2.06 6.06
CA ASP A 156 -7.11 1.06 7.01
C ASP A 156 -6.31 0.92 8.32
N VAL A 157 -5.69 1.98 8.83
CA VAL A 157 -4.97 1.97 10.12
C VAL A 157 -5.81 1.37 11.26
N ASP A 158 -7.09 1.71 11.31
CA ASP A 158 -8.04 1.25 12.33
C ASP A 158 -8.38 -0.24 12.22
N GLY A 159 -8.06 -0.88 11.10
CA GLY A 159 -8.19 -2.32 10.91
C GLY A 159 -6.86 -3.07 10.99
N ILE A 160 -5.76 -2.43 10.63
CA ILE A 160 -4.44 -3.05 10.52
C ILE A 160 -3.70 -3.07 11.85
N ILE A 161 -3.60 -1.94 12.54
CA ILE A 161 -2.86 -1.87 13.80
C ILE A 161 -3.49 -2.78 14.86
N PRO A 162 -4.83 -2.85 15.01
CA PRO A 162 -5.44 -3.79 15.96
C PRO A 162 -5.18 -5.26 15.62
N LEU A 163 -5.09 -5.59 14.33
CA LEU A 163 -4.72 -6.95 13.91
C LEU A 163 -3.29 -7.28 14.34
N LEU A 164 -2.35 -6.34 14.22
CA LEU A 164 -0.99 -6.52 14.73
C LEU A 164 -0.98 -6.74 16.25
N PHE A 165 -1.87 -6.08 17.00
CA PHE A 165 -2.04 -6.29 18.45
C PHE A 165 -2.66 -7.64 18.84
N CYS A 166 -3.15 -8.43 17.89
CA CYS A 166 -3.58 -9.79 18.18
C CYS A 166 -2.38 -10.73 18.39
N PHE A 167 -1.17 -10.35 17.96
CA PHE A 167 0.01 -11.22 18.01
C PHE A 167 0.88 -10.96 19.25
N ASP A 168 0.75 -11.83 20.25
CA ASP A 168 1.73 -11.95 21.35
C ASP A 168 2.80 -13.00 21.02
N THR A 169 2.40 -14.05 20.30
CA THR A 169 3.21 -15.15 19.77
C THR A 169 2.68 -15.55 18.40
N SER A 170 3.04 -16.74 17.89
CA SER A 170 2.48 -17.28 16.65
C SER A 170 1.02 -17.69 16.85
N LYS A 171 0.12 -17.35 15.90
CA LYS A 171 -1.32 -17.62 15.97
C LYS A 171 -1.89 -18.16 14.67
N THR A 172 -2.90 -19.01 14.78
CA THR A 172 -3.71 -19.50 13.65
C THR A 172 -4.68 -18.42 13.17
N LYS A 173 -5.20 -18.56 11.93
CA LYS A 173 -6.25 -17.66 11.42
C LYS A 173 -7.50 -17.65 12.32
N SER A 174 -7.89 -18.81 12.87
CA SER A 174 -9.09 -18.94 13.72
C SER A 174 -8.96 -18.10 14.99
N GLU A 175 -7.83 -18.16 15.68
CA GLU A 175 -7.57 -17.37 16.89
C GLU A 175 -7.61 -15.87 16.59
N LEU A 176 -6.99 -15.45 15.48
CA LEU A 176 -7.00 -14.06 15.04
C LEU A 176 -8.42 -13.57 14.73
N VAL A 177 -9.24 -14.40 14.08
CA VAL A 177 -10.65 -14.10 13.76
C VAL A 177 -11.49 -13.88 15.02
N GLN A 178 -11.21 -14.61 16.10
CA GLN A 178 -11.94 -14.45 17.36
C GLN A 178 -11.52 -13.18 18.12
N GLU A 179 -10.24 -12.85 18.15
CA GLU A 179 -9.73 -11.69 18.92
C GLU A 179 -9.90 -10.34 18.21
N TYR A 180 -9.99 -10.36 16.88
CA TYR A 180 -9.84 -9.15 16.07
C TYR A 180 -10.77 -8.00 16.46
N PHE A 181 -12.07 -8.26 16.61
CA PHE A 181 -13.02 -7.19 16.93
C PHE A 181 -12.85 -6.61 18.32
N ASP A 182 -12.40 -7.41 19.30
CA ASP A 182 -12.05 -6.88 20.62
C ASP A 182 -10.82 -5.98 20.56
N ARG A 183 -9.80 -6.34 19.77
CA ARG A 183 -8.65 -5.46 19.55
C ARG A 183 -9.04 -4.17 18.84
N VAL A 184 -9.94 -4.24 17.85
CA VAL A 184 -10.47 -3.04 17.16
C VAL A 184 -11.25 -2.16 18.15
N ALA A 185 -12.05 -2.73 19.04
CA ALA A 185 -12.74 -1.96 20.07
C ALA A 185 -11.76 -1.26 21.02
N GLN A 186 -10.75 -1.97 21.54
CA GLN A 186 -9.70 -1.41 22.40
C GLN A 186 -8.93 -0.27 21.70
N TRP A 187 -8.68 -0.41 20.40
CA TRP A 187 -8.07 0.63 19.59
C TRP A 187 -8.89 1.91 19.54
N PHE A 188 -10.20 1.80 19.31
CA PHE A 188 -11.09 2.95 19.34
C PHE A 188 -11.19 3.59 20.74
N GLU A 189 -11.13 2.80 21.81
CA GLU A 189 -11.06 3.34 23.18
C GLU A 189 -9.78 4.15 23.39
N ARG A 190 -8.64 3.66 22.90
CA ARG A 190 -7.38 4.41 22.96
C ARG A 190 -7.46 5.70 22.15
N LYS A 191 -7.99 5.66 20.93
CA LYS A 191 -8.22 6.89 20.12
C LYS A 191 -9.13 7.88 20.85
N ALA A 192 -10.15 7.42 21.56
CA ALA A 192 -11.03 8.29 22.32
C ALA A 192 -10.36 8.96 23.53
N LYS A 193 -9.33 8.33 24.13
CA LYS A 193 -8.55 8.91 25.24
C LYS A 193 -7.71 10.11 24.78
N ILE A 194 -7.12 10.01 23.59
CA ILE A 194 -6.22 11.05 23.05
C ILE A 194 -6.93 12.15 22.26
N GLU A 195 -8.21 11.96 21.92
CA GLU A 195 -9.00 12.91 21.15
C GLU A 195 -9.44 14.11 22.00
N THR A 196 -9.16 15.32 21.53
CA THR A 196 -9.59 16.56 22.21
C THR A 196 -10.92 17.09 21.72
N MET A 197 -11.34 16.74 20.50
CA MET A 197 -12.62 17.18 19.96
C MET A 197 -13.74 16.26 20.46
N ALA A 198 -14.68 16.82 21.23
CA ALA A 198 -15.76 16.04 21.85
C ALA A 198 -16.59 15.23 20.84
N SER A 199 -16.83 15.77 19.63
CA SER A 199 -17.55 15.07 18.55
C SER A 199 -16.81 13.81 18.08
N PHE A 200 -15.51 13.91 17.79
CA PHE A 200 -14.70 12.75 17.39
C PHE A 200 -14.50 11.76 18.53
N LYS A 201 -14.37 12.25 19.77
CA LYS A 201 -14.30 11.38 20.95
C LYS A 201 -15.57 10.53 21.09
N ASN A 202 -16.75 11.15 20.98
CA ASN A 202 -18.03 10.44 21.03
C ASN A 202 -18.18 9.45 19.88
N LEU A 203 -17.71 9.80 18.68
CA LEU A 203 -17.67 8.89 17.53
C LEU A 203 -16.81 7.65 17.84
N TYR A 204 -15.59 7.83 18.36
CA TYR A 204 -14.72 6.70 18.71
C TYR A 204 -15.31 5.83 19.83
N LEU A 205 -15.95 6.42 20.84
CA LEU A 205 -16.64 5.65 21.87
C LEU A 205 -17.84 4.86 21.32
N ALA A 206 -18.58 5.42 20.37
CA ALA A 206 -19.66 4.71 19.69
C ALA A 206 -19.12 3.54 18.85
N GLU A 207 -18.03 3.74 18.12
CA GLU A 207 -17.36 2.69 17.35
C GLU A 207 -16.83 1.57 18.25
N SER A 208 -16.19 1.91 19.38
CA SER A 208 -15.77 0.92 20.39
C SER A 208 -16.94 0.05 20.85
N LYS A 209 -18.06 0.67 21.26
CA LYS A 209 -19.27 -0.06 21.68
C LYS A 209 -19.79 -0.97 20.56
N ARG A 210 -19.79 -0.49 19.31
CA ARG A 210 -20.21 -1.28 18.14
C ARG A 210 -19.33 -2.53 17.95
N PHE A 211 -18.01 -2.39 18.05
CA PHE A 211 -17.09 -3.51 17.88
C PHE A 211 -17.10 -4.49 19.06
N LYS A 212 -17.28 -4.01 20.29
CA LYS A 212 -17.53 -4.88 21.46
C LYS A 212 -18.74 -5.78 21.25
N ARG A 213 -19.86 -5.19 20.80
CA ARG A 213 -21.08 -5.96 20.46
C ARG A 213 -20.82 -7.00 19.39
N LYS A 214 -20.10 -6.64 18.31
CA LYS A 214 -19.73 -7.60 17.25
C LYS A 214 -18.83 -8.73 17.75
N SER A 215 -18.02 -8.51 18.79
CA SER A 215 -17.23 -9.58 19.39
C SER A 215 -18.10 -10.53 20.21
N SER A 216 -19.02 -9.97 21.02
CA SER A 216 -19.88 -10.72 21.95
C SER A 216 -21.10 -11.40 21.31
N GLU A 217 -21.63 -10.86 20.22
CA GLU A 217 -22.74 -11.45 19.47
C GLU A 217 -22.25 -12.62 18.60
N GLU A 218 -23.14 -13.56 18.25
CA GLU A 218 -22.92 -14.56 17.19
C GLU A 218 -22.85 -13.89 15.81
N SER A 219 -21.94 -12.94 15.63
CA SER A 219 -21.58 -12.48 14.30
C SER A 219 -21.03 -13.69 13.54
N SER A 220 -21.57 -13.92 12.34
CA SER A 220 -21.19 -15.08 11.55
C SER A 220 -19.66 -15.18 11.44
N ILE A 221 -19.09 -16.35 11.68
CA ILE A 221 -17.65 -16.61 11.57
C ILE A 221 -17.13 -16.12 10.21
N ILE A 222 -17.93 -16.33 9.16
CA ILE A 222 -17.68 -15.85 7.79
C ILE A 222 -17.45 -14.33 7.75
N HIS A 223 -18.29 -13.53 8.41
CA HIS A 223 -18.11 -12.07 8.44
C HIS A 223 -16.80 -11.66 9.11
N LYS A 224 -16.45 -12.28 10.24
CA LYS A 224 -15.19 -12.01 10.96
C LYS A 224 -13.98 -12.40 10.10
N GLU A 225 -14.02 -13.58 9.50
CA GLU A 225 -12.99 -14.08 8.58
C GLU A 225 -12.78 -13.15 7.39
N MET A 226 -13.87 -12.68 6.77
CA MET A 226 -13.81 -11.69 5.69
C MET A 226 -13.19 -10.35 6.08
N GLN A 227 -13.11 -10.02 7.38
CA GLN A 227 -12.35 -8.85 7.85
C GLN A 227 -10.88 -9.19 8.08
N VAL A 228 -10.56 -10.38 8.57
CA VAL A 228 -9.18 -10.72 8.97
C VAL A 228 -8.35 -11.20 7.80
N GLU A 229 -8.86 -12.13 7.01
CA GLU A 229 -8.08 -12.83 5.98
C GLU A 229 -7.49 -11.90 4.92
N PRO A 230 -8.23 -10.93 4.34
CA PRO A 230 -7.62 -10.00 3.39
C PRO A 230 -6.45 -9.24 4.01
N ARG A 231 -6.59 -8.78 5.25
CA ARG A 231 -5.55 -8.01 5.95
C ARG A 231 -4.32 -8.87 6.22
N LEU A 232 -4.48 -10.12 6.68
CA LEU A 232 -3.36 -11.05 6.87
C LEU A 232 -2.56 -11.24 5.59
N ASN A 233 -3.26 -11.43 4.48
CA ASN A 233 -2.59 -11.61 3.19
C ASN A 233 -1.83 -10.36 2.74
N PHE A 234 -2.41 -9.17 2.92
CA PHE A 234 -1.71 -7.91 2.65
C PHE A 234 -0.46 -7.77 3.52
N LEU A 235 -0.58 -8.08 4.81
CA LEU A 235 0.52 -8.00 5.78
C LEU A 235 1.64 -9.00 5.46
N LEU A 236 1.32 -10.18 4.92
CA LEU A 236 2.30 -11.11 4.36
C LEU A 236 2.99 -10.51 3.12
N ASP A 237 2.22 -9.98 2.17
CA ASP A 237 2.78 -9.42 0.92
C ASP A 237 3.75 -8.26 1.21
N VAL A 238 3.43 -7.38 2.17
CA VAL A 238 4.31 -6.27 2.57
C VAL A 238 5.43 -6.67 3.53
N GLY A 239 5.46 -7.91 4.03
CA GLY A 239 6.50 -8.43 4.91
C GLY A 239 6.40 -7.99 6.38
N LEU A 240 5.20 -7.65 6.85
CA LEU A 240 4.92 -7.40 8.28
C LEU A 240 4.58 -8.69 9.04
N LEU A 241 4.14 -9.72 8.33
CA LEU A 241 3.91 -11.06 8.87
C LEU A 241 4.78 -12.08 8.14
N GLU A 242 4.99 -13.19 8.83
CA GLU A 242 5.52 -14.45 8.31
C GLU A 242 4.46 -15.52 8.52
N LYS A 243 4.45 -16.54 7.65
CA LYS A 243 3.54 -17.67 7.75
C LYS A 243 4.33 -18.97 7.68
N ASN A 244 4.23 -19.78 8.73
CA ASN A 244 4.78 -21.12 8.81
C ASN A 244 3.60 -22.09 8.97
N ASP A 245 3.40 -22.95 7.98
CA ASP A 245 2.24 -23.83 7.89
C ASP A 245 0.90 -23.10 8.06
N SER A 246 0.15 -23.43 9.12
CA SER A 246 -1.13 -22.82 9.48
C SER A 246 -1.00 -21.61 10.41
N HIS A 247 0.20 -21.24 10.82
CA HIS A 247 0.45 -20.22 11.82
C HIS A 247 1.06 -18.95 11.22
N TYR A 248 0.63 -17.80 11.76
CA TYR A 248 1.10 -16.47 11.41
C TYR A 248 1.90 -15.89 12.57
N SER A 249 2.98 -15.18 12.29
CA SER A 249 3.78 -14.46 13.29
C SER A 249 4.19 -13.10 12.76
N LEU A 250 4.42 -12.15 13.67
CA LEU A 250 5.03 -10.85 13.32
C LEU A 250 6.47 -11.06 12.86
N SER A 251 6.79 -10.51 11.69
CA SER A 251 8.19 -10.33 11.26
C SER A 251 8.90 -9.33 12.17
N GLU A 252 10.22 -9.15 12.01
CA GLU A 252 10.95 -8.13 12.76
C GLU A 252 10.35 -6.73 12.57
N ILE A 253 10.02 -6.36 11.32
CA ILE A 253 9.42 -5.08 10.97
C ILE A 253 8.01 -4.97 11.59
N GLY A 254 7.20 -6.03 11.49
CA GLY A 254 5.86 -6.09 12.09
C GLY A 254 5.89 -5.90 13.60
N ARG A 255 6.85 -6.54 14.28
CA ARG A 255 7.03 -6.43 15.74
C ARG A 255 7.47 -5.04 16.16
N LYS A 256 8.40 -4.42 15.43
CA LYS A 256 8.82 -3.03 15.69
C LYS A 256 7.65 -2.08 15.49
N LEU A 257 6.88 -2.23 14.41
CA LEU A 257 5.69 -1.42 14.14
C LEU A 257 4.66 -1.55 15.27
N GLN A 258 4.31 -2.79 15.65
CA GLN A 258 3.41 -3.08 16.75
C GLN A 258 3.91 -2.43 18.06
N THR A 259 5.19 -2.62 18.39
CA THR A 259 5.80 -2.08 19.61
C THR A 259 5.78 -0.56 19.64
N THR A 260 6.08 0.10 18.52
CA THR A 260 5.97 1.57 18.40
C THR A 260 4.54 2.01 18.69
N PHE A 261 3.55 1.42 18.03
CA PHE A 261 2.15 1.77 18.28
C PHE A 261 1.72 1.49 19.72
N SER A 262 2.18 0.41 20.36
CA SER A 262 1.86 0.10 21.76
C SER A 262 2.45 1.10 22.75
N ASN A 263 3.71 1.49 22.58
CA ASN A 263 4.47 2.21 23.61
C ASN A 263 4.43 3.74 23.48
N LEU A 264 3.85 4.28 22.42
CA LEU A 264 3.74 5.74 22.26
C LEU A 264 2.87 6.38 23.33
N GLU A 265 3.40 7.42 23.95
CA GLU A 265 2.64 8.34 24.81
C GLU A 265 1.49 8.97 24.03
N ASP A 266 0.43 9.35 24.73
CA ASP A 266 -0.81 9.87 24.15
C ASP A 266 -0.59 11.06 23.19
N ARG A 267 0.36 11.95 23.52
CA ARG A 267 0.73 13.09 22.67
C ARG A 267 1.34 12.63 21.34
N ASP A 268 2.32 11.75 21.39
CA ASP A 268 3.03 11.29 20.19
C ASP A 268 2.17 10.34 19.37
N PHE A 269 1.36 9.52 20.02
CA PHE A 269 0.36 8.68 19.38
C PHE A 269 -0.65 9.52 18.58
N ARG A 270 -1.14 10.62 19.16
CA ARG A 270 -2.01 11.55 18.43
C ARG A 270 -1.32 12.16 17.21
N LEU A 271 -0.07 12.60 17.37
CA LEU A 271 0.69 13.16 16.24
C LEU A 271 1.00 12.11 15.17
N LEU A 272 1.13 10.83 15.54
CA LEU A 272 1.33 9.73 14.60
C LEU A 272 0.10 9.48 13.73
N LEU A 273 -1.09 9.62 14.32
CA LEU A 273 -2.37 9.46 13.63
C LEU A 273 -2.83 10.72 12.89
N ASP A 274 -2.13 11.84 13.03
CA ASP A 274 -2.44 13.06 12.29
C ASP A 274 -1.97 12.93 10.83
N GLU A 275 -2.93 12.72 9.94
CA GLU A 275 -2.73 12.57 8.49
C GLU A 275 -2.00 13.78 7.86
N LYS A 276 -2.05 14.96 8.50
CA LYS A 276 -1.36 16.16 8.01
C LYS A 276 0.14 16.13 8.26
N VAL A 277 0.59 15.37 9.25
CA VAL A 277 2.00 15.34 9.68
C VAL A 277 2.76 14.18 9.04
N LYS A 278 2.05 13.18 8.48
CA LYS A 278 2.61 12.00 7.80
C LYS A 278 3.72 11.30 8.58
N LYS A 279 3.60 11.32 9.91
CA LYS A 279 4.61 10.73 10.80
C LYS A 279 4.75 9.23 10.61
N TRP A 280 3.71 8.53 10.15
CA TRP A 280 3.83 7.10 9.88
C TRP A 280 4.74 6.83 8.67
N SER A 281 4.80 7.70 7.66
CA SER A 281 5.67 7.48 6.49
C SER A 281 7.14 7.54 6.91
N ALA A 282 7.48 8.47 7.79
CA ALA A 282 8.81 8.58 8.40
C ALA A 282 9.14 7.36 9.30
N LEU A 283 8.17 6.91 10.10
CA LEU A 283 8.30 5.67 10.88
C LEU A 283 8.56 4.47 9.97
N LEU A 284 7.72 4.24 8.96
CA LEU A 284 7.87 3.12 8.03
C LEU A 284 9.20 3.18 7.29
N SER A 285 9.64 4.35 6.82
CA SER A 285 10.98 4.53 6.23
C SER A 285 12.08 4.00 7.16
N SER A 286 12.02 4.39 8.44
CA SER A 286 13.00 3.99 9.44
C SER A 286 12.95 2.49 9.73
N LEU A 287 11.76 1.89 9.76
CA LEU A 287 11.57 0.46 10.00
C LEU A 287 12.10 -0.39 8.84
N PHE A 288 11.69 -0.07 7.61
CA PHE A 288 12.09 -0.80 6.40
C PHE A 288 13.58 -0.59 6.06
N GLY A 289 14.19 0.53 6.45
CA GLY A 289 15.60 0.83 6.23
C GLY A 289 16.53 0.55 7.43
N SER A 290 16.04 -0.08 8.50
CA SER A 290 16.75 -0.11 9.80
C SER A 290 18.15 -0.76 9.76
N SER A 291 18.37 -1.71 8.86
CA SER A 291 19.66 -2.41 8.68
C SER A 291 20.50 -1.86 7.52
N LEU A 292 20.03 -0.83 6.81
CA LEU A 292 20.69 -0.32 5.61
C LEU A 292 21.55 0.92 5.91
N THR A 293 22.54 1.14 5.06
CA THR A 293 23.38 2.34 5.11
C THR A 293 22.60 3.55 4.63
N GLU A 294 22.81 4.71 5.27
CA GLU A 294 22.24 5.97 4.79
C GLU A 294 22.72 6.26 3.37
N ILE A 295 21.85 6.86 2.58
CA ILE A 295 22.19 7.38 1.26
C ILE A 295 23.20 8.53 1.38
N SER A 296 24.17 8.55 0.47
CA SER A 296 25.10 9.68 0.29
C SER A 296 24.40 10.89 -0.34
N GLU A 297 25.02 12.07 -0.26
CA GLU A 297 24.45 13.28 -0.87
C GLU A 297 24.29 13.16 -2.40
N GLU A 298 25.25 12.52 -3.06
CA GLU A 298 25.22 12.34 -4.52
C GLU A 298 24.12 11.35 -4.94
N GLU A 299 24.02 10.21 -4.26
CA GLU A 299 22.94 9.25 -4.46
C GLU A 299 21.57 9.93 -4.21
N PHE A 300 21.46 10.76 -3.17
CA PHE A 300 20.24 11.51 -2.88
C PHE A 300 19.87 12.49 -4.00
N ASP A 301 20.82 13.30 -4.47
CA ASP A 301 20.59 14.24 -5.57
C ASP A 301 20.08 13.50 -6.81
N ASN A 302 20.74 12.40 -7.18
CA ASN A 302 20.37 11.58 -8.33
C ASN A 302 18.94 11.03 -8.22
N ILE A 303 18.58 10.46 -7.06
CA ILE A 303 17.22 9.96 -6.81
C ILE A 303 16.21 11.10 -6.85
N LEU A 304 16.48 12.21 -6.18
CA LEU A 304 15.56 13.33 -6.11
C LEU A 304 15.29 13.91 -7.50
N PHE A 305 16.33 14.18 -8.30
CA PHE A 305 16.14 14.74 -9.64
C PHE A 305 15.41 13.78 -10.57
N ARG A 306 15.68 12.47 -10.46
CA ARG A 306 14.91 11.44 -11.17
C ARG A 306 13.43 11.50 -10.82
N VAL A 307 13.09 11.61 -9.53
CA VAL A 307 11.69 11.72 -9.05
C VAL A 307 11.03 13.02 -9.50
N LEU A 308 11.72 14.15 -9.38
CA LEU A 308 11.19 15.45 -9.80
C LEU A 308 10.97 15.51 -11.31
N ASN A 309 11.90 14.98 -12.10
CA ASN A 309 11.76 14.88 -13.56
C ASN A 309 10.57 14.00 -13.95
N PHE A 310 10.36 12.88 -13.25
CA PHE A 310 9.16 12.06 -13.45
C PHE A 310 7.88 12.86 -13.21
N TYR A 311 7.76 13.50 -12.05
CA TYR A 311 6.57 14.28 -11.71
C TYR A 311 6.31 15.43 -12.71
N LYS A 312 7.37 16.12 -13.15
CA LYS A 312 7.28 17.12 -14.23
C LYS A 312 6.80 16.50 -15.54
N SER A 313 7.32 15.33 -15.91
CA SER A 313 6.97 14.66 -17.18
C SER A 313 5.49 14.25 -17.25
N ILE A 314 4.84 14.05 -16.11
CA ILE A 314 3.41 13.76 -16.02
C ILE A 314 2.54 15.01 -15.77
N GLY A 315 3.13 16.20 -15.89
CA GLY A 315 2.41 17.48 -15.85
C GLY A 315 2.14 18.04 -14.45
N LEU A 316 2.79 17.53 -13.39
CA LEU A 316 2.63 18.09 -12.05
C LEU A 316 3.47 19.35 -11.88
N ILE A 317 2.77 20.46 -11.63
CA ILE A 317 3.38 21.78 -11.33
C ILE A 317 3.67 21.92 -9.83
N LEU A 318 2.78 21.39 -8.98
CA LEU A 318 2.93 21.38 -7.53
C LEU A 318 3.14 19.94 -7.06
N ILE A 319 4.39 19.58 -6.76
CA ILE A 319 4.74 18.21 -6.41
C ILE A 319 4.58 18.03 -4.89
N PRO A 320 3.74 17.09 -4.41
CA PRO A 320 3.51 16.90 -2.97
C PRO A 320 4.80 16.52 -2.24
N TYR A 321 5.20 17.31 -1.25
CA TYR A 321 6.49 17.16 -0.56
C TYR A 321 6.70 15.77 0.04
N GLU A 322 5.69 15.22 0.72
CA GLU A 322 5.84 13.91 1.32
C GLU A 322 5.61 12.77 0.32
N GLY A 323 4.96 13.05 -0.82
CA GLY A 323 4.94 12.12 -1.94
C GLY A 323 6.33 11.97 -2.58
N VAL A 324 7.10 13.07 -2.63
CA VAL A 324 8.51 13.04 -3.03
C VAL A 324 9.36 12.31 -2.01
N PHE A 325 9.20 12.59 -0.71
CA PHE A 325 9.86 11.83 0.35
C PHE A 325 9.66 10.33 0.18
N LEU A 326 8.39 9.88 0.11
CA LEU A 326 8.07 8.47 0.01
C LEU A 326 8.62 7.84 -1.29
N ALA A 327 8.57 8.55 -2.42
CA ALA A 327 9.15 8.08 -3.67
C ALA A 327 10.69 7.96 -3.61
N CYS A 328 11.38 8.96 -3.05
CA CYS A 328 12.82 8.95 -2.88
C CYS A 328 13.26 7.84 -1.92
N THR A 329 12.58 7.68 -0.79
CA THR A 329 12.84 6.59 0.15
C THR A 329 12.60 5.24 -0.51
N ALA A 330 11.51 5.06 -1.25
CA ALA A 330 11.22 3.80 -1.92
C ALA A 330 12.28 3.45 -2.99
N LEU A 331 12.78 4.45 -3.73
CA LEU A 331 13.90 4.25 -4.65
C LEU A 331 15.20 3.91 -3.91
N ALA A 332 15.53 4.61 -2.83
CA ALA A 332 16.70 4.32 -2.02
C ALA A 332 16.66 2.88 -1.46
N LEU A 333 15.49 2.43 -0.97
CA LEU A 333 15.29 1.07 -0.49
C LEU A 333 15.47 0.02 -1.59
N ASN A 334 15.08 0.32 -2.83
CA ASN A 334 15.34 -0.58 -3.96
C ASN A 334 16.84 -0.69 -4.28
N ASP A 335 17.60 0.35 -3.99
CA ASP A 335 19.06 0.39 -4.11
C ASP A 335 19.77 -0.08 -2.82
N LEU A 336 19.04 -0.71 -1.89
CA LEU A 336 19.56 -1.19 -0.60
C LEU A 336 20.19 -0.09 0.27
N ARG A 337 19.65 1.12 0.18
CA ARG A 337 19.98 2.29 1.01
C ARG A 337 18.78 2.69 1.87
N ARG A 338 19.01 3.42 2.95
CA ARG A 338 17.96 4.11 3.71
C ARG A 338 18.00 5.62 3.46
N LEU A 339 16.83 6.25 3.57
CA LEU A 339 16.65 7.70 3.60
C LEU A 339 15.76 8.06 4.80
N ARG A 340 16.39 8.52 5.89
CA ARG A 340 15.66 9.05 7.06
C ARG A 340 14.96 10.36 6.71
N PHE A 341 13.88 10.65 7.42
CA PHE A 341 13.10 11.86 7.17
C PHE A 341 13.90 13.13 7.51
N GLU A 342 14.67 13.09 8.60
CA GLU A 342 15.55 14.20 9.01
C GLU A 342 16.61 14.49 7.94
N SER A 343 17.26 13.44 7.42
CA SER A 343 18.24 13.55 6.33
C SER A 343 17.60 14.07 5.04
N TYR A 344 16.37 13.65 4.73
CA TYR A 344 15.60 14.21 3.64
C TYR A 344 15.37 15.72 3.81
N GLU A 345 14.93 16.17 4.98
CA GLU A 345 14.72 17.60 5.24
C GLU A 345 16.02 18.41 5.13
N GLU A 346 17.14 17.87 5.64
CA GLU A 346 18.46 18.48 5.55
C GLU A 346 18.94 18.62 4.10
N HIS A 347 18.91 17.54 3.32
CA HIS A 347 19.34 17.57 1.92
C HIS A 347 18.44 18.48 1.08
N ILE A 348 17.12 18.45 1.31
CA ILE A 348 16.18 19.35 0.64
C ILE A 348 16.50 20.81 0.97
N LYS A 349 16.75 21.15 2.24
CA LYS A 349 17.12 22.50 2.69
C LYS A 349 18.42 22.97 2.05
N ARG A 350 19.41 22.08 1.90
CA ARG A 350 20.64 22.36 1.14
C ARG A 350 20.31 22.71 -0.31
N LEU A 351 19.50 21.89 -0.98
CA LEU A 351 19.17 22.08 -2.39
C LEU A 351 18.34 23.33 -2.67
N SER A 352 17.48 23.79 -1.75
CA SER A 352 16.83 25.11 -1.90
C SER A 352 17.84 26.24 -2.03
N LYS A 353 18.96 26.15 -1.31
CA LYS A 353 19.98 27.21 -1.28
C LYS A 353 20.88 27.16 -2.52
N SER A 354 21.16 25.97 -3.04
CA SER A 354 22.19 25.78 -4.08
C SER A 354 21.66 25.53 -5.49
N LYS A 355 20.48 24.91 -5.66
CA LYS A 355 19.96 24.47 -6.96
C LYS A 355 18.58 25.07 -7.32
N GLY A 356 18.14 26.10 -6.60
CA GLY A 356 16.95 26.89 -6.97
C GLY A 356 15.60 26.20 -6.78
N LEU A 357 15.54 25.08 -6.06
CA LEU A 357 14.27 24.46 -5.66
C LEU A 357 13.52 25.39 -4.70
N LYS A 358 12.26 25.71 -5.02
CA LYS A 358 11.41 26.53 -4.14
C LYS A 358 10.44 25.65 -3.38
N PHE A 359 10.35 25.84 -2.07
CA PHE A 359 9.45 25.09 -1.21
C PHE A 359 8.31 26.00 -0.76
N SER A 360 7.08 25.53 -1.00
CA SER A 360 5.87 26.22 -0.59
C SER A 360 5.21 25.45 0.54
N ALA A 361 5.01 26.14 1.67
CA ALA A 361 4.09 25.73 2.73
C ALA A 361 2.85 26.65 2.75
N THR A 362 2.56 27.30 1.61
CA THR A 362 1.56 28.38 1.54
C THR A 362 0.13 27.88 1.80
N ILE A 363 -0.11 26.58 1.67
CA ILE A 363 -1.37 25.94 2.07
C ILE A 363 -1.17 25.32 3.46
N PRO A 364 -1.93 25.74 4.48
CA PRO A 364 -1.84 25.17 5.82
C PRO A 364 -1.95 23.64 5.80
N GLY A 365 -0.93 22.96 6.33
CA GLY A 365 -0.89 21.49 6.40
C GLY A 365 -0.53 20.78 5.09
N ARG A 366 -0.09 21.49 4.04
CA ARG A 366 0.44 20.89 2.81
C ARG A 366 1.72 21.57 2.37
N ARG A 367 2.74 20.76 2.08
CA ARG A 367 4.02 21.22 1.55
C ARG A 367 4.17 20.79 0.09
N TYR A 368 4.73 21.67 -0.73
CA TYR A 368 4.98 21.41 -2.14
C TYR A 368 6.40 21.78 -2.53
N ILE A 369 6.92 21.03 -3.49
CA ILE A 369 8.18 21.32 -4.17
C ILE A 369 7.84 21.96 -5.53
N HIS A 370 8.36 23.16 -5.75
CA HIS A 370 8.46 23.78 -7.06
C HIS A 370 9.86 23.47 -7.58
N ALA A 371 9.93 22.56 -8.53
CA ALA A 371 11.18 22.08 -9.12
C ALA A 371 11.39 22.65 -10.50
#